data_AF-A0A5J5AMD6-F1
#
_entry.id   AF-A0A5J5AMD6-F1
#
_cell.length_a   1.000
_cell.length_b   1.000
_cell.length_c   1.000
_cell.angle_alpha   90.00
_cell.angle_beta   90.00
_cell.angle_gamma   90.00
#
_symmetry.space_group_name_H-M   'P 1'
#
loop_
_entity.id
_entity.type
_entity.pdbx_description
1 polymer ?
#
loop_
_entity_poly.entity_id
_entity_poly.type
_entity_poly.pdbx_seq_one_letter_code
_entity_poly.pdbx_strand_id
1 'polypeptide(L)'
;MCMHDEAAPHYIDMIDQTTLGHRFIKEEFNVTPRIGWQIDPFGHSAVQAYLLGAEVGFDSLFFGRIDYQDKAKRKNEKSLEVIWQGSKSLGSSAQIFACAFPRNYEPPSGFDFEVDDYSPIVQDDINLFDYNVQKRVDDFVACYFITVIRYADRVNAYWTGYFTSRPALKGYATRQLEFFNGRSKTGPTTDSLADALAIAQHHDGVSGTEKQHVADDYAKRLSIGYKEVKTCSECLYSK
;
A
#
# COMPACT_ATOMS: atom_id res chain seq x y z
N MET A 1 0.11 2.11 10.83
CA MET A 1 0.22 1.15 9.70
C MET A 1 -0.01 1.86 8.38
N CYS A 2 0.45 1.28 7.27
CA CYS A 2 0.38 1.90 5.96
C CYS A 2 0.22 0.87 4.81
N MET A 3 0.01 1.39 3.60
CA MET A 3 0.32 0.70 2.36
C MET A 3 1.82 0.88 2.10
N HIS A 4 2.61 -0.17 2.36
CA HIS A 4 4.06 -0.10 2.34
C HIS A 4 4.64 -0.11 0.92
N ASP A 5 5.84 0.45 0.75
CA ASP A 5 6.65 0.22 -0.45
C ASP A 5 6.96 -1.28 -0.62
N GLU A 6 7.21 -1.74 -1.84
CA GLU A 6 7.53 -3.16 -2.09
C GLU A 6 8.97 -3.36 -2.59
N ALA A 7 9.73 -2.30 -2.83
CA ALA A 7 11.11 -2.41 -3.30
C ALA A 7 12.17 -2.12 -2.23
N ALA A 8 11.99 -1.08 -1.41
CA ALA A 8 12.96 -0.67 -0.41
C ALA A 8 12.84 -1.36 0.97
N PRO A 9 11.65 -1.78 1.45
CA PRO A 9 11.52 -2.40 2.77
C PRO A 9 12.21 -3.74 2.92
N HIS A 10 12.57 -4.06 4.15
CA HIS A 10 12.89 -5.43 4.55
C HIS A 10 11.60 -6.18 4.93
N TYR A 11 11.54 -7.49 4.65
CA TYR A 11 10.32 -8.27 4.90
C TYR A 11 9.91 -8.31 6.37
N ILE A 12 10.84 -8.15 7.31
CA ILE A 12 10.51 -8.08 8.74
C ILE A 12 9.69 -6.82 9.03
N ASP A 13 10.08 -5.66 8.50
CA ASP A 13 9.32 -4.42 8.68
C ASP A 13 7.93 -4.49 8.01
N MET A 14 7.83 -5.18 6.86
CA MET A 14 6.55 -5.47 6.21
C MET A 14 5.65 -6.32 7.12
N ILE A 15 6.19 -7.36 7.77
CA ILE A 15 5.45 -8.21 8.72
C ILE A 15 5.06 -7.41 9.96
N ASP A 16 5.97 -6.65 10.55
CA ASP A 16 5.74 -5.91 11.79
C ASP A 16 4.63 -4.88 11.59
N GLN A 17 4.71 -4.05 10.55
CA GLN A 17 3.68 -3.03 10.30
C GLN A 17 2.31 -3.67 10.00
N THR A 18 2.29 -4.81 9.28
CA THR A 18 1.04 -5.54 8.98
C THR A 18 0.45 -6.14 10.25
N THR A 19 1.29 -6.74 11.09
CA THR A 19 0.88 -7.37 12.35
C THR A 19 0.31 -6.35 13.33
N LEU A 20 0.93 -5.17 13.45
CA LEU A 20 0.40 -4.08 14.27
C LEU A 20 -1.03 -3.71 13.86
N GLY A 21 -1.32 -3.66 12.55
CA GLY A 21 -2.65 -3.31 12.05
C GLY A 21 -3.68 -4.41 12.14
N HIS A 22 -3.29 -5.62 11.78
CA HIS A 22 -4.19 -6.77 11.88
C HIS A 22 -4.56 -7.05 13.34
N ARG A 23 -3.62 -6.88 14.28
CA ARG A 23 -3.90 -7.00 15.70
C ARG A 23 -4.95 -5.97 16.16
N PHE A 24 -4.76 -4.70 15.81
CA PHE A 24 -5.73 -3.65 16.13
C PHE A 24 -7.12 -3.97 15.54
N ILE A 25 -7.20 -4.34 14.25
CA ILE A 25 -8.48 -4.68 13.61
C ILE A 25 -9.16 -5.88 14.30
N LYS A 26 -8.36 -6.86 14.71
CA LYS A 26 -8.87 -8.05 15.39
C LYS A 26 -9.35 -7.75 16.81
N GLU A 27 -8.63 -6.91 17.55
CA GLU A 27 -8.99 -6.53 18.93
C GLU A 27 -10.24 -5.65 18.96
N GLU A 28 -10.31 -4.65 18.08
CA GLU A 28 -11.40 -3.66 18.07
C GLU A 28 -12.66 -4.16 17.35
N PHE A 29 -12.50 -4.89 16.24
CA PHE A 29 -13.62 -5.26 15.37
C PHE A 29 -13.83 -6.76 15.25
N ASN A 30 -12.95 -7.60 15.83
CA ASN A 30 -12.96 -9.06 15.65
C ASN A 30 -12.90 -9.51 14.18
N VAL A 31 -12.37 -8.66 13.29
CA VAL A 31 -12.26 -8.92 11.84
C VAL A 31 -10.84 -9.35 11.50
N THR A 32 -10.70 -10.22 10.50
CA THR A 32 -9.42 -10.57 9.88
C THR A 32 -9.51 -10.23 8.39
N PRO A 33 -8.74 -9.26 7.88
CA PRO A 33 -8.76 -8.91 6.47
C PRO A 33 -8.39 -10.10 5.58
N ARG A 34 -9.00 -10.17 4.40
CA ARG A 34 -8.82 -11.25 3.41
C ARG A 34 -8.36 -10.75 2.04
N ILE A 35 -8.26 -9.44 1.87
CA ILE A 35 -7.97 -8.78 0.61
C ILE A 35 -6.82 -7.80 0.83
N GLY A 36 -5.72 -8.02 0.12
CA GLY A 36 -4.61 -7.07 0.04
C GLY A 36 -4.93 -5.94 -0.93
N TRP A 37 -4.51 -4.73 -0.55
CA TRP A 37 -4.76 -3.51 -1.34
C TRP A 37 -3.45 -2.72 -1.49
N GLN A 38 -2.82 -2.83 -2.66
CA GLN A 38 -1.52 -2.23 -3.00
C GLN A 38 -1.64 -1.37 -4.26
N ILE A 39 -2.52 -0.37 -4.22
CA ILE A 39 -2.85 0.40 -5.42
C ILE A 39 -1.75 1.38 -5.87
N ASP A 40 -0.89 1.81 -4.93
CA ASP A 40 0.06 2.91 -5.14
C ASP A 40 1.57 2.60 -5.02
N PRO A 41 2.06 1.44 -4.51
CA PRO A 41 3.48 1.11 -4.58
C PRO A 41 4.02 1.06 -6.01
N PHE A 42 5.27 1.47 -6.20
CA PHE A 42 5.87 1.64 -7.53
C PHE A 42 6.47 0.34 -8.06
N GLY A 43 5.58 -0.60 -8.39
CA GLY A 43 5.92 -1.98 -8.75
C GLY A 43 5.69 -2.93 -7.57
N HIS A 44 5.62 -4.23 -7.87
CA HIS A 44 5.20 -5.24 -6.90
C HIS A 44 6.23 -6.35 -6.76
N SER A 45 6.43 -6.81 -5.53
CA SER A 45 7.42 -7.80 -5.17
C SER A 45 6.82 -9.20 -5.11
N ALA A 46 7.63 -10.21 -5.43
CA ALA A 46 7.23 -11.60 -5.23
C ALA A 46 6.90 -11.91 -3.75
N VAL A 47 7.61 -11.27 -2.83
CA VAL A 47 7.41 -11.37 -1.37
C VAL A 47 6.04 -10.87 -0.96
N GLN A 48 5.54 -9.79 -1.56
CA GLN A 48 4.18 -9.31 -1.31
C GLN A 48 3.13 -10.36 -1.65
N ALA A 49 3.32 -11.09 -2.76
CA ALA A 49 2.36 -12.08 -3.21
C ALA A 49 2.30 -13.30 -2.28
N TYR A 50 3.45 -13.93 -2.02
CA TYR A 50 3.46 -15.19 -1.26
C TYR A 50 3.43 -14.95 0.25
N LEU A 51 4.21 -14.00 0.78
CA LEU A 51 4.37 -13.82 2.23
C LEU A 51 3.31 -12.90 2.81
N LEU A 52 3.22 -11.66 2.29
CA LEU A 52 2.26 -10.66 2.79
C LEU A 52 0.88 -10.76 2.11
N GLY A 53 0.70 -11.77 1.26
CA GLY A 53 -0.55 -12.14 0.62
C GLY A 53 -1.02 -13.49 1.13
N ALA A 54 -0.56 -14.56 0.49
CA ALA A 54 -1.03 -15.92 0.76
C ALA A 54 -0.80 -16.37 2.22
N GLU A 55 0.43 -16.24 2.74
CA GLU A 55 0.77 -16.72 4.10
C GLU A 55 0.12 -15.90 5.23
N VAL A 56 -0.19 -14.61 4.97
CA VAL A 56 -0.98 -13.77 5.89
C VAL A 56 -2.48 -14.16 5.88
N GLY A 57 -2.90 -14.99 4.93
CA GLY A 57 -4.26 -15.51 4.82
C GLY A 57 -5.18 -14.71 3.89
N PHE A 58 -4.61 -13.94 2.96
CA PHE A 58 -5.38 -13.25 1.93
C PHE A 58 -5.77 -14.18 0.78
N ASP A 59 -6.99 -14.00 0.30
CA ASP A 59 -7.51 -14.69 -0.87
C ASP A 59 -7.13 -13.95 -2.17
N SER A 60 -6.94 -12.63 -2.07
CA SER A 60 -6.69 -11.78 -3.24
C SER A 60 -5.83 -10.55 -2.93
N LEU A 61 -5.18 -10.04 -3.96
CA LEU A 61 -4.36 -8.82 -3.95
C LEU A 61 -4.72 -7.95 -5.16
N PHE A 62 -5.10 -6.70 -4.90
CA PHE A 62 -5.41 -5.72 -5.95
C PHE A 62 -4.35 -4.62 -5.98
N PHE A 63 -3.94 -4.22 -7.17
CA PHE A 63 -2.87 -3.23 -7.35
C PHE A 63 -3.00 -2.41 -8.63
N GLY A 64 -2.46 -1.20 -8.60
CA GLY A 64 -2.61 -0.22 -9.68
C GLY A 64 -1.44 -0.17 -10.65
N ARG A 65 -0.21 -0.28 -10.15
CA ARG A 65 1.00 0.09 -10.90
C ARG A 65 1.76 -1.13 -11.44
N ILE A 66 1.65 -1.35 -12.75
CA ILE A 66 2.49 -2.28 -13.51
C ILE A 66 3.05 -1.56 -14.73
N ASP A 67 4.15 -2.07 -15.29
CA ASP A 67 4.77 -1.54 -16.50
C ASP A 67 3.72 -1.36 -17.63
N TYR A 68 3.77 -0.25 -18.35
CA TYR A 68 2.76 0.04 -19.37
C TYR A 68 2.75 -0.93 -20.55
N GLN A 69 3.91 -1.48 -20.93
CA GLN A 69 3.97 -2.48 -22.00
C GLN A 69 3.32 -3.78 -21.51
N ASP A 70 3.61 -4.18 -20.27
CA ASP A 70 2.95 -5.33 -19.64
C ASP A 70 1.43 -5.09 -19.50
N LYS A 71 1.00 -3.90 -19.06
CA LYS A 71 -0.42 -3.55 -18.96
C LYS A 71 -1.12 -3.61 -20.32
N ALA A 72 -0.51 -3.05 -21.37
CA ALA A 72 -1.06 -3.08 -22.72
C ALA A 72 -1.18 -4.53 -23.24
N LYS A 73 -0.16 -5.36 -23.00
CA LYS A 73 -0.18 -6.78 -23.34
C LYS A 73 -1.29 -7.53 -22.60
N ARG A 74 -1.37 -7.37 -21.27
CA ARG A 74 -2.38 -8.04 -20.43
C ARG A 74 -3.81 -7.64 -20.76
N LYS A 75 -4.06 -6.40 -21.19
CA LYS A 75 -5.37 -5.97 -21.70
C LYS A 75 -5.78 -6.71 -22.98
N ASN A 76 -4.83 -6.92 -23.88
CA ASN A 76 -5.06 -7.64 -25.13
C ASN A 76 -5.27 -9.13 -24.88
N GLU A 77 -4.49 -9.71 -23.97
CA GLU A 77 -4.52 -11.15 -23.62
C GLU A 77 -5.57 -11.50 -22.57
N LYS A 78 -6.27 -10.51 -21.99
CA LYS A 78 -7.22 -10.70 -20.87
C LYS A 78 -6.58 -11.36 -19.65
N SER A 79 -5.35 -10.94 -19.33
CA SER A 79 -4.50 -11.49 -18.26
C SER A 79 -4.10 -10.44 -17.20
N LEU A 80 -4.96 -9.45 -16.97
CA LEU A 80 -4.85 -8.53 -15.83
C LEU A 80 -5.16 -9.22 -14.49
N GLU A 81 -5.93 -10.30 -14.55
CA GLU A 81 -6.26 -11.17 -13.42
C GLU A 81 -5.52 -12.50 -13.58
N VAL A 82 -4.74 -12.88 -12.58
CA VAL A 82 -3.91 -14.08 -12.62
C VAL A 82 -3.86 -14.77 -11.25
N ILE A 83 -3.53 -16.06 -11.25
CA ILE A 83 -3.06 -16.74 -10.05
C ILE A 83 -1.55 -16.52 -9.96
N TRP A 84 -1.11 -15.75 -8.98
CA TRP A 84 0.29 -15.39 -8.82
C TRP A 84 0.98 -16.31 -7.82
N GLN A 85 1.94 -17.10 -8.32
CA GLN A 85 2.84 -17.93 -7.52
C GLN A 85 4.16 -17.17 -7.27
N GLY A 86 4.20 -16.37 -6.19
CA GLY A 86 5.36 -15.53 -5.86
C GLY A 86 6.57 -16.31 -5.34
N SER A 87 6.38 -17.51 -4.78
CA SER A 87 7.47 -18.32 -4.23
C SER A 87 7.77 -19.52 -5.10
N LYS A 88 9.03 -19.65 -5.55
CA LYS A 88 9.50 -20.85 -6.26
C LYS A 88 9.49 -22.11 -5.39
N SER A 89 9.67 -21.94 -4.09
CA SER A 89 9.75 -23.06 -3.12
C SER A 89 8.38 -23.55 -2.67
N LEU A 90 7.42 -22.64 -2.50
CA LEU A 90 6.07 -22.97 -2.05
C LEU A 90 5.11 -23.22 -3.23
N GLY A 91 5.36 -22.60 -4.38
CA GLY A 91 4.56 -22.81 -5.59
C GLY A 91 3.08 -22.53 -5.34
N SER A 92 2.23 -23.52 -5.63
CA SER A 92 0.78 -23.41 -5.48
C SER A 92 0.30 -23.39 -4.02
N SER A 93 1.12 -23.76 -3.03
CA SER A 93 0.71 -23.73 -1.62
C SER A 93 0.65 -22.30 -1.06
N ALA A 94 1.35 -21.35 -1.69
CA ALA A 94 1.37 -19.93 -1.33
C ALA A 94 1.06 -19.04 -2.54
N GLN A 95 0.01 -19.41 -3.27
CA GLN A 95 -0.48 -18.64 -4.42
C GLN A 95 -1.62 -17.71 -4.02
N ILE A 96 -1.78 -16.61 -4.75
CA ILE A 96 -2.83 -15.61 -4.49
C ILE A 96 -3.50 -15.18 -5.79
N PHE A 97 -4.80 -14.87 -5.74
CA PHE A 97 -5.47 -14.21 -6.86
C PHE A 97 -5.02 -12.75 -6.94
N ALA A 98 -4.38 -12.37 -8.04
CA ALA A 98 -3.78 -11.06 -8.24
C ALA A 98 -4.50 -10.32 -9.36
N CYS A 99 -4.96 -9.10 -9.09
CA CYS A 99 -5.68 -8.27 -10.05
C CYS A 99 -5.00 -6.91 -10.21
N ALA A 100 -4.46 -6.68 -11.41
CA ALA A 100 -3.92 -5.40 -11.82
C ALA A 100 -5.04 -4.51 -12.38
N PHE A 101 -5.18 -3.28 -11.89
CA PHE A 101 -6.18 -2.36 -12.42
C PHE A 101 -5.93 -2.04 -13.89
N PRO A 102 -7.00 -1.97 -14.70
CA PRO A 102 -6.89 -1.67 -16.12
C PRO A 102 -6.34 -0.26 -16.37
N ARG A 103 -6.46 0.66 -15.42
CA ARG A 103 -6.01 2.04 -15.57
C ARG A 103 -5.23 2.48 -14.32
N ASN A 104 -5.38 3.72 -13.91
CA ASN A 104 -4.99 4.18 -12.58
C ASN A 104 -6.05 3.73 -11.55
N TYR A 105 -5.84 4.06 -10.28
CA TYR A 105 -6.77 3.80 -9.18
C TYR A 105 -7.83 4.90 -8.99
N GLU A 106 -7.88 5.87 -9.89
CA GLU A 106 -8.91 6.92 -9.93
C GLU A 106 -10.23 6.36 -10.51
N PRO A 107 -11.38 6.96 -10.17
CA PRO A 107 -12.62 6.63 -10.85
C PRO A 107 -12.55 6.93 -12.36
N PRO A 108 -13.44 6.33 -13.17
CA PRO A 108 -13.56 6.71 -14.57
C PRO A 108 -13.87 8.21 -14.72
N SER A 109 -13.44 8.79 -15.85
CA SER A 109 -13.64 10.21 -16.13
C SER A 109 -15.13 10.60 -16.02
N GLY A 110 -15.41 11.68 -15.28
CA GLY A 110 -16.76 12.18 -15.04
C GLY A 110 -17.54 11.42 -13.97
N PHE A 111 -16.88 10.60 -13.17
CA PHE A 111 -17.43 9.91 -11.99
C PHE A 111 -16.60 10.19 -10.73
N ASP A 112 -15.97 11.35 -10.68
CA ASP A 112 -15.44 11.89 -9.44
C ASP A 112 -16.60 12.60 -8.71
N PHE A 113 -16.76 12.36 -7.42
CA PHE A 113 -17.85 12.94 -6.63
C PHE A 113 -17.33 13.64 -5.38
N GLU A 114 -16.06 14.04 -5.41
CA GLU A 114 -15.49 14.90 -4.38
C GLU A 114 -16.12 16.29 -4.39
N VAL A 115 -16.06 16.95 -3.24
CA VAL A 115 -16.54 18.33 -3.09
C VAL A 115 -15.76 19.25 -4.04
N ASP A 116 -16.46 20.17 -4.69
CA ASP A 116 -15.93 21.12 -5.68
C ASP A 116 -15.44 20.51 -7.01
N ASP A 117 -15.71 19.22 -7.26
CA ASP A 117 -15.48 18.63 -8.58
C ASP A 117 -16.57 19.07 -9.59
N TYR A 118 -16.19 19.12 -10.87
CA TYR A 118 -17.08 19.53 -11.96
C TYR A 118 -17.82 18.35 -12.62
N SER A 119 -17.67 17.13 -12.10
CA SER A 119 -18.33 15.95 -12.63
C SER A 119 -19.85 16.08 -12.55
N PRO A 120 -20.59 15.59 -13.57
CA PRO A 120 -22.04 15.69 -13.56
C PRO A 120 -22.66 14.88 -12.42
N ILE A 121 -23.48 15.54 -11.60
CA ILE A 121 -24.32 14.88 -10.59
C ILE A 121 -25.40 14.02 -11.25
N VAL A 122 -25.93 13.04 -10.51
CA VAL A 122 -27.15 12.34 -10.89
C VAL A 122 -28.34 13.17 -10.40
N GLN A 123 -29.13 13.70 -11.33
CA GLN A 123 -30.41 14.33 -11.05
C GLN A 123 -31.50 13.30 -11.35
N ASP A 124 -32.12 12.78 -10.30
CA ASP A 124 -33.16 11.74 -10.34
C ASP A 124 -34.55 12.21 -9.87
N ASP A 125 -34.72 13.49 -9.51
CA ASP A 125 -36.02 14.08 -9.18
C ASP A 125 -36.73 14.56 -10.46
N ILE A 126 -37.78 13.82 -10.83
CA ILE A 126 -38.60 14.12 -12.00
C ILE A 126 -39.29 15.51 -11.94
N ASN A 127 -39.36 16.13 -10.76
CA ASN A 127 -39.98 17.45 -10.57
C ASN A 127 -38.98 18.61 -10.73
N LEU A 128 -37.69 18.31 -10.86
CA LEU A 128 -36.64 19.31 -11.11
C LEU A 128 -36.21 19.30 -12.58
N PHE A 129 -35.61 20.40 -13.03
CA PHE A 129 -35.02 20.47 -14.36
C PHE A 129 -33.77 19.59 -14.46
N ASP A 130 -33.36 19.27 -15.68
CA ASP A 130 -32.12 18.55 -15.99
C ASP A 130 -32.05 17.10 -15.48
N TYR A 131 -33.19 16.40 -15.38
CA TYR A 131 -33.25 14.95 -15.13
C TYR A 131 -32.33 14.19 -16.10
N ASN A 132 -31.37 13.43 -15.56
CA ASN A 132 -30.28 12.88 -16.36
C ASN A 132 -29.94 11.40 -16.11
N VAL A 133 -30.76 10.67 -15.34
CA VAL A 133 -30.47 9.29 -14.91
C VAL A 133 -30.04 8.38 -16.06
N GLN A 134 -30.83 8.31 -17.15
CA GLN A 134 -30.51 7.43 -18.28
C GLN A 134 -29.16 7.78 -18.92
N LYS A 135 -28.89 9.08 -19.10
CA LYS A 135 -27.62 9.55 -19.62
C LYS A 135 -26.45 9.15 -18.73
N ARG A 136 -26.59 9.27 -17.40
CA ARG A 136 -25.53 8.90 -16.45
C ARG A 136 -25.28 7.39 -16.43
N VAL A 137 -26.32 6.58 -16.61
CA VAL A 137 -26.18 5.12 -16.80
C VAL A 137 -25.41 4.81 -18.10
N ASP A 138 -25.77 5.46 -19.20
CA ASP A 138 -25.10 5.26 -20.49
C ASP A 138 -23.62 5.70 -20.43
N ASP A 139 -23.32 6.83 -19.78
CA ASP A 139 -21.96 7.34 -19.54
C ASP A 139 -21.11 6.31 -18.77
N PHE A 140 -21.70 5.67 -17.75
CA PHE A 140 -21.00 4.68 -16.91
C PHE A 140 -20.66 3.43 -17.71
N VAL A 141 -21.62 2.92 -18.49
CA VAL A 141 -21.42 1.76 -19.37
C VAL A 141 -20.35 2.08 -20.43
N ALA A 142 -20.38 3.27 -21.03
CA ALA A 142 -19.38 3.68 -22.01
C ALA A 142 -17.96 3.74 -21.40
N CYS A 143 -17.83 4.31 -20.19
CA CYS A 143 -16.56 4.39 -19.48
C CYS A 143 -15.94 3.02 -19.18
N TYR A 144 -16.78 2.03 -18.85
CA TYR A 144 -16.33 0.65 -18.65
C TYR A 144 -15.66 0.09 -19.91
N PHE A 145 -16.31 0.20 -21.08
CA PHE A 145 -15.74 -0.30 -22.34
C PHE A 145 -14.48 0.45 -22.79
N ILE A 146 -14.40 1.76 -22.56
CA ILE A 146 -13.22 2.57 -22.91
C ILE A 146 -12.02 2.24 -22.02
N THR A 147 -12.24 2.03 -20.72
CA THR A 147 -11.19 1.71 -19.73
C THR A 147 -10.46 0.41 -20.09
N VAL A 148 -11.18 -0.56 -20.65
CA VAL A 148 -10.63 -1.85 -21.10
C VAL A 148 -9.69 -1.68 -22.29
N ILE A 149 -9.81 -0.64 -23.13
CA ILE A 149 -9.19 -0.61 -24.46
C ILE A 149 -7.94 0.27 -24.58
N ARG A 150 -7.72 1.35 -23.80
CA ARG A 150 -6.50 2.19 -23.95
C ARG A 150 -5.98 2.84 -22.65
N TYR A 151 -4.73 2.51 -22.28
CA TYR A 151 -3.90 3.25 -21.32
C TYR A 151 -2.42 2.87 -21.50
N ALA A 152 -1.51 3.85 -21.48
CA ALA A 152 -0.06 3.70 -21.41
C ALA A 152 0.47 4.76 -20.44
N ASP A 153 1.40 4.42 -19.53
CA ASP A 153 1.82 5.35 -18.47
C ASP A 153 2.80 6.43 -18.98
N ARG A 154 3.92 6.09 -19.64
CA ARG A 154 4.73 6.90 -20.60
C ARG A 154 6.11 6.29 -20.87
N VAL A 155 6.63 6.51 -22.08
CA VAL A 155 7.97 6.10 -22.52
C VAL A 155 9.07 6.87 -21.75
N ASN A 156 10.19 6.20 -21.45
CA ASN A 156 11.39 6.76 -20.76
C ASN A 156 11.19 7.22 -19.30
N ALA A 157 10.19 6.71 -18.60
CA ALA A 157 9.93 7.05 -17.19
C ALA A 157 10.02 5.81 -16.29
N TYR A 158 11.20 5.22 -16.15
CA TYR A 158 11.41 4.10 -15.23
C TYR A 158 11.55 4.61 -13.79
N TRP A 159 10.69 4.11 -12.90
CA TRP A 159 10.68 4.47 -11.48
C TRP A 159 11.75 3.67 -10.73
N THR A 160 13.01 3.78 -11.12
CA THR A 160 14.12 3.08 -10.45
C THR A 160 14.96 4.00 -9.58
N GLY A 161 14.77 5.33 -9.69
CA GLY A 161 15.49 6.31 -8.88
C GLY A 161 15.20 6.19 -7.38
N TYR A 162 13.96 5.85 -7.01
CA TYR A 162 13.57 5.75 -5.60
C TYR A 162 14.24 4.59 -4.85
N PHE A 163 14.84 3.63 -5.56
CA PHE A 163 15.65 2.58 -4.94
C PHE A 163 16.83 3.14 -4.15
N THR A 164 17.35 4.31 -4.52
CA THR A 164 18.50 4.95 -3.84
C THR A 164 18.20 6.34 -3.29
N SER A 165 17.04 6.93 -3.58
CA SER A 165 16.61 8.20 -3.00
C SER A 165 16.66 8.17 -1.46
N ARG A 166 17.13 9.27 -0.85
CA ARG A 166 17.24 9.42 0.62
C ARG A 166 17.92 8.22 1.32
N PRO A 167 19.17 7.85 0.93
CA PRO A 167 19.82 6.64 1.44
C PRO A 167 20.06 6.69 2.96
N ALA A 168 20.25 7.88 3.53
CA ALA A 168 20.38 8.06 4.98
C ALA A 168 19.08 7.71 5.72
N LEU A 169 17.91 8.09 5.18
CA LEU A 169 16.61 7.75 5.76
C LEU A 169 16.35 6.25 5.66
N LYS A 170 16.62 5.64 4.50
CA LYS A 170 16.57 4.18 4.32
C LYS A 170 17.44 3.45 5.36
N GLY A 171 18.68 3.89 5.55
CA GLY A 171 19.57 3.34 6.58
C GLY A 171 19.09 3.54 8.02
N TYR A 172 18.29 4.56 8.28
CA TYR A 172 17.69 4.82 9.60
C TYR A 172 16.46 3.95 9.86
N ALA A 173 15.71 3.62 8.81
CA ALA A 173 14.54 2.74 8.85
C ALA A 173 14.91 1.25 8.90
N THR A 174 16.08 0.83 8.40
CA THR A 174 16.53 -0.58 8.38
C THR A 174 17.19 -1.07 9.67
N ARG A 175 17.38 -0.19 10.66
CA ARG A 175 17.97 -0.58 11.96
C ARG A 175 16.90 -1.07 12.92
N GLN A 176 16.45 -2.30 12.72
CA GLN A 176 15.73 -3.03 13.74
C GLN A 176 16.67 -3.30 14.93
N LEU A 177 16.52 -2.52 16.01
CA LEU A 177 16.95 -2.97 17.33
C LEU A 177 15.99 -4.08 17.72
N GLU A 178 16.49 -5.30 17.72
CA GLU A 178 15.78 -6.53 18.02
C GLU A 178 14.78 -6.34 19.19
N PHE A 179 13.53 -6.67 18.89
CA PHE A 179 12.38 -6.57 19.78
C PHE A 179 12.43 -7.69 20.84
N PHE A 180 13.38 -7.62 21.79
CA PHE A 180 13.57 -8.68 22.81
C PHE A 180 13.00 -8.37 24.21
N ASN A 181 12.54 -7.14 24.48
CA ASN A 181 12.20 -6.75 25.86
C ASN A 181 10.75 -7.03 26.30
N GLY A 182 9.88 -7.48 25.39
CA GLY A 182 8.45 -7.68 25.68
C GLY A 182 7.72 -6.37 26.03
N ARG A 183 6.39 -6.39 25.99
CA ARG A 183 5.58 -5.23 26.43
C ARG A 183 5.56 -5.17 27.96
N SER A 184 6.12 -4.11 28.53
CA SER A 184 5.92 -3.80 29.95
C SER A 184 4.52 -3.20 30.16
N LYS A 185 3.78 -3.67 31.17
CA LYS A 185 2.48 -3.07 31.57
C LYS A 185 2.65 -1.78 32.38
N THR A 186 3.85 -1.49 32.86
CA THR A 186 4.10 -0.46 33.89
C THR A 186 5.38 0.37 33.64
N GLY A 187 6.02 0.24 32.48
CA GLY A 187 7.27 0.94 32.13
C GLY A 187 7.23 1.51 30.70
N PRO A 188 8.32 2.16 30.23
CA PRO A 188 8.39 2.66 28.86
C PRO A 188 8.13 1.51 27.88
N THR A 189 7.27 1.73 26.88
CA THR A 189 6.97 0.71 25.87
C THR A 189 7.73 1.02 24.58
N THR A 190 7.87 0.00 23.73
CA THR A 190 8.47 0.13 22.40
C THR A 190 7.47 0.59 21.34
N ASP A 191 6.24 0.96 21.74
CA ASP A 191 5.15 1.24 20.82
C ASP A 191 5.43 2.48 19.95
N SER A 192 6.04 3.54 20.49
CA SER A 192 6.41 4.73 19.71
C SER A 192 7.39 4.42 18.58
N LEU A 193 8.36 3.53 18.81
CA LEU A 193 9.29 3.10 17.76
C LEU A 193 8.60 2.17 16.77
N ALA A 194 7.75 1.27 17.23
CA ALA A 194 6.97 0.39 16.38
C ALA A 194 6.06 1.19 15.43
N ASP A 195 5.38 2.23 15.94
CA ASP A 195 4.56 3.14 15.15
C ASP A 195 5.40 3.96 14.17
N ALA A 196 6.55 4.48 14.60
CA ALA A 196 7.44 5.24 13.73
C ALA A 196 7.99 4.38 12.58
N LEU A 197 8.43 3.15 12.86
CA LEU A 197 8.89 2.20 11.85
C LEU A 197 7.76 1.79 10.91
N ALA A 198 6.57 1.50 11.44
CA ALA A 198 5.41 1.10 10.65
C ALA A 198 4.92 2.22 9.71
N ILE A 199 5.02 3.48 10.15
CA ILE A 199 4.70 4.65 9.31
C ILE A 199 5.81 4.86 8.26
N ALA A 200 7.08 4.68 8.63
CA ALA A 200 8.20 4.84 7.70
C ALA A 200 8.16 3.86 6.52
N GLN A 201 7.53 2.69 6.68
CA GLN A 201 7.38 1.73 5.58
C GLN A 201 6.47 2.20 4.44
N HIS A 202 5.72 3.29 4.61
CA HIS A 202 4.82 3.85 3.60
C HIS A 202 5.52 3.98 2.24
N HIS A 203 4.78 3.81 1.14
CA HIS A 203 5.32 3.88 -0.22
C HIS A 203 5.85 5.26 -0.64
N ASP A 204 5.67 6.30 0.18
CA ASP A 204 6.39 7.59 0.12
C ASP A 204 7.37 7.83 1.28
N GLY A 205 7.42 6.95 2.27
CA GLY A 205 8.36 7.05 3.39
C GLY A 205 9.74 6.52 3.01
N VAL A 206 9.94 5.22 3.20
CA VAL A 206 11.22 4.54 2.95
C VAL A 206 11.66 4.60 1.48
N SER A 207 10.72 4.73 0.54
CA SER A 207 11.01 4.97 -0.88
C SER A 207 11.72 6.31 -1.11
N GLY A 208 11.49 7.30 -0.26
CA GLY A 208 12.10 8.62 -0.35
C GLY A 208 11.46 9.54 -1.40
N THR A 209 10.18 9.34 -1.73
CA THR A 209 9.42 10.13 -2.72
C THR A 209 8.58 11.27 -2.11
N GLU A 210 8.65 11.45 -0.79
CA GLU A 210 8.02 12.53 -0.05
C GLU A 210 8.75 13.89 -0.16
N LYS A 211 8.03 14.97 0.15
CA LYS A 211 8.61 16.32 0.27
C LYS A 211 9.59 16.40 1.44
N GLN A 212 10.57 17.31 1.37
CA GLN A 212 11.62 17.41 2.38
C GLN A 212 11.12 17.53 3.82
N HIS A 213 10.13 18.39 4.09
CA HIS A 213 9.59 18.54 5.45
C HIS A 213 8.86 17.28 5.96
N VAL A 214 8.35 16.44 5.07
CA VAL A 214 7.75 15.15 5.42
C VAL A 214 8.86 14.14 5.76
N ALA A 215 9.96 14.14 5.00
CA ALA A 215 11.14 13.34 5.31
C ALA A 215 11.72 13.70 6.69
N ASP A 216 11.75 15.01 7.00
CA ASP A 216 12.19 15.51 8.30
C ASP A 216 11.25 15.05 9.43
N ASP A 217 9.93 14.97 9.18
CA ASP A 217 8.95 14.41 10.13
C ASP A 217 9.17 12.91 10.37
N TYR A 218 9.39 12.12 9.30
CA TYR A 218 9.74 10.70 9.45
C TYR A 218 11.02 10.51 10.28
N ALA A 219 12.08 11.27 9.98
CA ALA A 219 13.34 11.22 10.72
C ALA A 219 13.15 11.62 12.19
N LYS A 220 12.31 12.63 12.47
CA LYS A 220 11.98 13.06 13.83
C LYS A 220 11.25 11.96 14.60
N ARG A 221 10.23 11.34 14.02
CA ARG A 221 9.47 10.23 14.67
C ARG A 221 10.38 9.05 14.99
N LEU A 222 11.19 8.63 14.03
CA LEU A 222 12.19 7.57 14.24
C LEU A 222 13.16 7.96 15.37
N SER A 223 13.66 9.20 15.37
CA SER A 223 14.56 9.68 16.41
C SER A 223 13.96 9.66 17.82
N ILE A 224 12.68 10.03 17.95
CA ILE A 224 11.93 9.95 19.22
C ILE A 224 11.84 8.49 19.67
N GLY A 225 11.38 7.60 18.78
CA GLY A 225 11.27 6.16 19.08
C GLY A 225 12.61 5.55 19.49
N TYR A 226 13.70 5.85 18.79
CA TYR A 226 15.03 5.36 19.15
C TYR A 226 15.51 5.84 20.52
N LYS A 227 15.19 7.09 20.91
CA LYS A 227 15.56 7.61 22.24
C LYS A 227 14.81 6.88 23.34
N GLU A 228 13.50 6.66 23.17
CA GLU A 228 12.67 5.96 24.15
C GLU A 228 13.11 4.51 24.34
N VAL A 229 13.41 3.79 23.25
CA VAL A 229 13.91 2.41 23.35
C VAL A 229 15.27 2.36 24.04
N LYS A 230 16.18 3.30 23.78
CA LYS A 230 17.47 3.35 24.48
C LYS A 230 17.31 3.52 25.99
N THR A 231 16.46 4.45 26.41
CA THR A 231 16.13 4.63 27.84
C THR A 231 15.54 3.35 28.43
N CYS A 232 14.68 2.66 27.68
CA CYS A 232 14.07 1.41 28.14
C CYS A 232 15.10 0.27 28.30
N SER A 233 16.05 0.14 27.37
CA SER A 233 17.12 -0.87 27.44
C SER A 233 18.11 -0.59 28.59
N GLU A 234 18.49 0.67 28.81
CA GLU A 234 19.40 1.06 29.90
C GLU A 234 18.78 0.83 31.30
N CYS A 235 17.45 1.00 31.44
CA CYS A 235 16.72 0.69 32.67
C CYS A 235 16.66 -0.82 33.01
N LEU A 236 16.90 -1.71 32.04
CA LEU A 236 16.85 -3.16 32.25
C LEU A 236 18.22 -3.76 32.62
N TYR A 237 19.32 -3.18 32.14
CA TYR A 237 20.68 -3.59 32.52
C TYR A 237 21.17 -2.99 33.85
N SER A 238 20.34 -2.20 34.53
CA SER A 238 20.63 -1.58 35.83
C SER A 238 19.94 -2.27 37.02
N LYS A 239 19.38 -3.47 36.81
CA LYS A 239 18.89 -4.39 37.86
C LYS A 239 19.72 -5.66 37.88
#